data_AF-A0A1C3JLA8-F1
#
_entry.id   AF-A0A1C3JLA8-F1
#
_cell.length_a   1.000
_cell.length_b   1.000
_cell.length_c   1.000
_cell.angle_alpha   90.00
_cell.angle_beta   90.00
_cell.angle_gamma   90.00
#
_symmetry.space_group_name_H-M   'P 1'
#
loop_
_entity.id
_entity.type
_entity.pdbx_description
1 polymer ?
#
loop_
_entity_poly.entity_id
_entity_poly.type
_entity_poly.pdbx_seq_one_letter_code
_entity_poly.pdbx_strand_id
1 'polypeptide(L)'
;MVVPWVNKDIMINHLEQISKVTEKDRHSVVIMDGAGWHTDDIANPFDNVSIIKLPPYSPELNPIEQVWSWLRQHYLANQNFIDYNDIVSKVCSAWNGFLECKDRVTKMCTRDWIDLISYTNSIKFMI
;
A
#
# COMPACT_ATOMS: atom_id res chain seq x y z
N MET A 1 6.13 2.51 -7.72
CA MET A 1 5.86 3.63 -8.64
C MET A 1 5.90 4.91 -7.82
N VAL A 2 6.56 5.96 -8.28
CA VAL A 2 6.52 7.30 -7.65
C VAL A 2 6.03 8.26 -8.72
N VAL A 3 4.97 9.01 -8.43
CA VAL A 3 4.32 9.93 -9.38
C VAL A 3 4.06 11.29 -8.74
N PRO A 4 4.04 12.41 -9.50
CA PRO A 4 3.85 13.74 -8.94
C PRO A 4 2.38 14.10 -8.65
N TRP A 5 1.44 13.25 -9.06
CA TRP A 5 0.01 13.48 -8.89
C TRP A 5 -0.70 12.17 -8.59
N VAL A 6 -1.90 12.28 -8.03
CA VAL A 6 -2.79 11.14 -7.75
C VAL A 6 -4.14 11.40 -8.38
N ASN A 7 -4.66 10.39 -9.07
CA ASN A 7 -5.98 10.37 -9.66
C ASN A 7 -6.42 8.91 -9.84
N LYS A 8 -7.62 8.73 -10.41
CA LYS A 8 -8.19 7.41 -10.66
C LYS A 8 -7.32 6.53 -11.58
N ASP A 9 -6.76 7.11 -12.65
CA ASP A 9 -5.94 6.37 -13.62
C ASP A 9 -4.65 5.81 -12.97
N ILE A 10 -4.03 6.60 -12.10
CA ILE A 10 -2.87 6.16 -11.32
C ILE A 10 -3.24 5.01 -10.39
N MET A 11 -4.42 5.06 -9.75
CA MET A 11 -4.88 3.96 -8.91
C MET A 11 -5.13 2.68 -9.71
N ILE A 12 -5.74 2.78 -10.90
CA ILE A 12 -5.92 1.63 -11.80
C ILE A 12 -4.56 1.04 -12.19
N ASN A 13 -3.58 1.88 -12.56
CA ASN A 13 -2.23 1.42 -12.87
C ASN A 13 -1.56 0.75 -11.68
N HIS A 14 -1.76 1.25 -10.46
CA HIS A 14 -1.25 0.63 -9.25
C HIS A 14 -1.86 -0.76 -9.04
N LEU A 15 -3.19 -0.89 -9.14
CA LEU A 15 -3.89 -2.18 -9.04
C LEU A 15 -3.48 -3.17 -10.13
N GLU A 16 -3.16 -2.69 -11.33
CA GLU A 16 -2.60 -3.53 -12.40
C GLU A 16 -1.26 -4.15 -11.98
N GLN A 17 -0.39 -3.40 -11.29
CA GLN A 17 0.86 -3.95 -10.77
C GLN A 17 0.60 -5.02 -9.71
N ILE A 18 -0.38 -4.81 -8.82
CA ILE A 18 -0.81 -5.81 -7.83
C ILE A 18 -1.32 -7.07 -8.53
N SER A 19 -2.22 -6.91 -9.50
CA SER A 19 -2.80 -8.01 -10.28
C SER A 19 -1.71 -8.84 -10.96
N LYS A 20 -0.70 -8.19 -11.58
CA LYS A 20 0.42 -8.84 -12.27
C LYS A 20 1.33 -9.66 -11.34
N VAL A 21 1.54 -9.21 -10.09
CA VAL A 21 2.40 -9.92 -9.11
C VAL A 21 1.62 -10.89 -8.22
N THR A 22 0.29 -10.89 -8.32
CA THR A 22 -0.56 -11.86 -7.62
C THR A 22 -0.38 -13.23 -8.25
N GLU A 23 0.05 -14.20 -7.45
CA GLU A 23 0.29 -15.58 -7.90
C GLU A 23 -0.97 -16.21 -8.51
N LYS A 24 -0.78 -17.16 -9.44
CA LYS A 24 -1.88 -17.90 -10.03
C LYS A 24 -2.69 -18.61 -8.93
N ASP A 25 -4.02 -18.63 -9.09
CA ASP A 25 -4.97 -19.23 -8.14
C ASP A 25 -5.03 -18.51 -6.78
N ARG A 26 -4.61 -17.24 -6.74
CA ARG A 26 -4.66 -16.36 -5.57
C ARG A 26 -5.44 -15.09 -5.89
N HIS A 27 -6.09 -14.55 -4.86
CA HIS A 27 -6.85 -13.31 -4.94
C HIS A 27 -6.25 -12.26 -4.02
N SER A 28 -6.06 -11.05 -4.53
CA SER A 28 -5.53 -9.92 -3.78
C SER A 28 -6.67 -9.03 -3.29
N VAL A 29 -6.65 -8.67 -2.01
CA VAL A 29 -7.60 -7.75 -1.40
C VAL A 29 -6.84 -6.52 -0.94
N VAL A 30 -7.22 -5.35 -1.48
CA VAL A 30 -6.59 -4.07 -1.19
C VAL A 30 -7.51 -3.26 -0.27
N ILE A 31 -6.98 -2.83 0.86
CA ILE A 31 -7.71 -2.00 1.82
C ILE A 31 -7.44 -0.54 1.50
N MET A 32 -8.49 0.26 1.34
CA MET A 32 -8.39 1.67 0.98
C MET A 32 -9.22 2.56 1.91
N ASP A 33 -8.77 3.78 2.13
CA ASP A 33 -9.57 4.82 2.77
C ASP A 33 -10.57 5.45 1.77
N GLY A 34 -11.36 6.41 2.25
CA GLY A 34 -12.38 7.09 1.46
C GLY A 34 -11.89 8.25 0.57
N ALA A 35 -10.62 8.28 0.15
CA ALA A 35 -10.13 9.34 -0.74
C ALA A 35 -10.94 9.39 -2.05
N GLY A 36 -11.13 10.59 -2.62
CA GLY A 36 -12.05 10.80 -3.76
C GLY A 36 -11.72 10.01 -5.03
N TRP A 37 -10.47 9.54 -5.18
CA TRP A 37 -10.01 8.69 -6.28
C TRP A 37 -10.05 7.19 -5.96
N HIS A 38 -10.41 6.78 -4.73
CA HIS A 38 -10.68 5.39 -4.34
C HIS A 38 -12.14 5.04 -4.63
N THR A 39 -12.56 5.10 -5.90
CA THR A 39 -13.92 4.72 -6.31
C THR A 39 -14.03 3.20 -6.47
N ASP A 40 -15.22 2.62 -6.30
CA ASP A 40 -15.36 1.14 -6.30
C ASP A 40 -15.02 0.51 -7.65
N ASP A 41 -15.14 1.28 -8.74
CA ASP A 41 -15.00 0.79 -10.09
C ASP A 41 -13.55 0.70 -10.60
N ILE A 42 -12.56 1.17 -9.83
CA ILE A 42 -11.14 1.09 -10.21
C ILE A 42 -10.60 -0.35 -10.24
N ALA A 43 -11.24 -1.28 -9.53
CA ALA A 43 -10.89 -2.70 -9.53
C ALA A 43 -11.62 -3.52 -10.60
N ASN A 44 -12.69 -2.98 -11.21
CA ASN A 44 -13.48 -3.69 -12.23
C ASN A 44 -12.67 -4.29 -13.39
N PRO A 45 -11.54 -3.72 -13.83
CA PRO A 45 -10.72 -4.32 -14.88
C PRO A 45 -9.96 -5.60 -14.49
N PHE A 46 -9.95 -5.99 -13.21
CA PHE A 46 -9.09 -7.07 -12.69
C PHE A 46 -9.91 -8.18 -12.02
N ASP A 47 -9.83 -9.40 -12.55
CA ASP A 47 -10.58 -10.55 -12.01
C ASP A 47 -9.99 -11.10 -10.69
N ASN A 48 -8.73 -10.77 -10.38
CA ASN A 48 -7.97 -11.30 -9.24
C ASN A 48 -7.66 -10.26 -8.16
N VAL A 49 -8.30 -9.09 -8.22
CA VAL A 49 -8.13 -7.99 -7.26
C VAL A 49 -9.49 -7.48 -6.81
N SER A 50 -9.65 -7.26 -5.50
CA SER A 50 -10.83 -6.59 -4.94
C SER A 50 -10.43 -5.54 -3.92
N ILE A 51 -11.33 -4.58 -3.68
CA ILE A 51 -11.10 -3.47 -2.75
C ILE A 51 -12.05 -3.60 -1.56
N ILE A 52 -11.53 -3.35 -0.37
CA ILE A 52 -12.32 -3.13 0.84
C ILE A 52 -12.10 -1.70 1.31
N LYS A 53 -13.19 -0.96 1.50
CA LYS A 53 -13.14 0.40 2.04
C LYS A 53 -13.19 0.39 3.55
N LEU A 54 -12.32 1.19 4.16
CA LEU A 54 -12.38 1.49 5.58
C LEU A 54 -13.57 2.43 5.89
N PRO A 55 -14.13 2.34 7.11
CA PRO A 55 -15.06 3.34 7.59
C PRO A 55 -14.46 4.76 7.52
N PRO A 56 -15.28 5.78 7.26
CA PRO A 56 -14.81 7.16 7.29
C PRO A 56 -14.18 7.53 8.63
N TYR A 57 -13.09 8.31 8.58
CA TYR A 57 -12.39 8.82 9.77
C TYR A 57 -11.78 7.73 10.69
N SER A 58 -11.38 6.59 10.13
CA SER A 58 -10.73 5.49 10.87
C SER A 58 -9.25 5.26 10.47
N PRO A 59 -8.35 6.25 10.61
CA PRO A 59 -6.93 6.09 10.27
C PRO A 59 -6.23 5.01 11.09
N GLU A 60 -6.69 4.72 12.31
CA GLU A 60 -6.18 3.65 13.17
C GLU A 60 -6.32 2.25 12.56
N LEU A 61 -7.27 2.08 11.64
CA LEU A 61 -7.49 0.83 10.91
C LEU A 61 -6.59 0.70 9.69
N ASN A 62 -6.00 1.81 9.20
CA ASN A 62 -5.20 1.81 7.98
C ASN A 62 -3.72 1.49 8.26
N PRO A 63 -3.18 0.33 7.85
CA PRO A 63 -1.80 -0.03 8.13
C PRO A 63 -0.75 0.90 7.51
N ILE A 64 -1.11 1.62 6.44
CA ILE A 64 -0.21 2.56 5.77
C ILE A 64 0.27 3.67 6.70
N GLU A 65 -0.55 4.07 7.67
CA GLU A 65 -0.23 5.15 8.62
C GLU A 65 0.99 4.80 9.47
N GLN A 66 1.11 3.53 9.87
CA GLN A 66 2.27 3.05 10.61
C GLN A 66 3.52 3.04 9.73
N VAL A 67 3.38 2.61 8.47
CA VAL A 67 4.48 2.60 7.49
C VAL A 67 4.97 4.02 7.24
N TRP A 68 4.07 4.98 7.02
CA TRP A 68 4.43 6.40 6.88
C TRP A 68 5.11 6.96 8.12
N SER A 69 4.61 6.65 9.31
CA SER A 69 5.24 7.06 10.57
C SER A 69 6.68 6.55 10.67
N TRP A 70 6.91 5.28 10.34
CA TRP A 70 8.24 4.68 10.36
C TRP A 70 9.17 5.31 9.32
N LEU A 71 8.72 5.47 8.07
CA LEU A 71 9.51 6.09 7.00
C LEU A 71 9.92 7.52 7.36
N ARG A 72 9.02 8.31 7.95
CA ARG A 72 9.33 9.66 8.45
C ARG A 72 10.40 9.61 9.53
N GLN A 73 10.25 8.78 10.55
CA GLN A 73 11.18 8.71 11.69
C GLN A 73 12.60 8.26 11.30
N HIS A 74 12.74 7.41 10.28
CA HIS A 74 14.02 6.76 9.97
C HIS A 74 14.72 7.32 8.73
N TYR A 75 13.97 7.84 7.75
CA TYR A 75 14.55 8.27 6.46
C TYR A 75 14.16 9.68 6.06
N LEU A 76 12.88 10.04 6.20
CA LEU A 76 12.32 11.19 5.49
C LEU A 76 12.19 12.47 6.34
N ALA A 77 12.36 12.40 7.66
CA ALA A 77 12.30 13.58 8.52
C ALA A 77 13.46 14.54 8.23
N ASN A 78 13.16 15.84 8.18
CA ASN A 78 14.11 16.94 8.04
C ASN A 78 15.06 16.83 6.84
N GLN A 79 14.63 16.14 5.77
CA GLN A 79 15.37 16.05 4.51
C GLN A 79 15.23 17.36 3.72
N ASN A 80 16.34 17.82 3.14
CA ASN A 80 16.33 18.84 2.09
C ASN A 80 16.24 18.16 0.72
N PHE A 81 15.53 18.76 -0.24
CA PHE A 81 15.36 18.22 -1.59
C PHE A 81 15.84 19.22 -2.63
N ILE A 82 16.70 18.76 -3.55
CA ILE A 82 17.29 19.63 -4.58
C ILE A 82 16.32 19.84 -5.74
N ASP A 83 15.76 18.74 -6.23
CA ASP A 83 14.82 18.72 -7.35
C ASP A 83 13.88 17.51 -7.25
N TYR A 84 13.04 17.32 -8.27
CA TYR A 84 12.12 16.19 -8.33
C TYR A 84 12.83 14.83 -8.33
N ASN A 85 13.96 14.69 -9.03
CA ASN A 85 14.68 13.42 -9.11
C ASN A 85 15.30 13.05 -7.75
N ASP A 86 15.77 14.04 -7.00
CA ASP A 86 16.25 13.86 -5.63
C ASP A 86 15.12 13.40 -4.69
N ILE A 87 13.91 13.95 -4.84
CA ILE A 87 12.71 13.46 -4.13
C ILE A 87 12.46 11.99 -4.46
N VAL A 88 12.37 11.65 -5.75
CA VAL A 88 12.12 10.28 -6.20
C VAL A 88 13.19 9.33 -5.68
N SER A 89 14.46 9.71 -5.76
CA SER A 89 15.59 8.90 -5.29
C SER A 89 15.50 8.64 -3.78
N LYS A 90 15.31 9.68 -2.97
CA LYS A 90 15.22 9.56 -1.51
C LYS A 90 14.00 8.74 -1.07
N VAL A 91 12.85 8.94 -1.70
CA VAL A 91 11.64 8.15 -1.42
C VAL A 91 11.85 6.68 -1.80
N CYS A 92 12.47 6.39 -2.96
CA CYS A 92 12.79 5.03 -3.36
C CYS A 92 13.76 4.36 -2.39
N SER A 93 14.83 5.05 -1.98
CA SER A 93 15.79 4.55 -1.00
C SER A 93 15.13 4.26 0.35
N ALA A 94 14.27 5.17 0.83
CA ALA A 94 13.52 4.97 2.07
C ALA A 94 12.59 3.75 2.00
N TRP A 95 11.87 3.60 0.89
CA TRP A 95 10.97 2.47 0.68
C TRP A 95 11.73 1.14 0.58
N ASN A 96 12.84 1.10 -0.17
CA ASN A 96 13.66 -0.11 -0.28
C ASN A 96 14.29 -0.47 1.07
N GLY A 97 14.80 0.52 1.82
CA GLY A 97 15.29 0.30 3.19
C GLY A 97 14.20 -0.19 4.15
N PHE A 98 12.94 0.25 3.98
CA PHE A 98 11.80 -0.32 4.70
C PHE A 98 11.53 -1.79 4.34
N LEU A 99 11.67 -2.17 3.08
CA LEU A 99 11.43 -3.54 2.61
C LEU A 99 12.55 -4.55 2.97
N GLU A 100 13.75 -4.10 3.33
CA GLU A 100 14.87 -4.98 3.69
C GLU A 100 14.56 -5.92 4.87
N CYS A 101 13.65 -5.54 5.76
CA CYS A 101 13.25 -6.37 6.90
C CYS A 101 11.79 -6.84 6.74
N LYS A 102 11.60 -8.06 6.23
CA LYS A 102 10.27 -8.67 6.04
C LYS A 102 9.48 -8.75 7.34
N ASP A 103 10.12 -9.09 8.46
CA ASP A 103 9.46 -9.21 9.76
C ASP A 103 8.86 -7.88 10.22
N ARG A 104 9.56 -6.76 9.96
CA ARG A 104 9.04 -5.41 10.24
C ARG A 104 7.80 -5.12 9.39
N VAL A 105 7.89 -5.38 8.08
CA VAL A 105 6.76 -5.15 7.15
C VAL A 105 5.54 -5.94 7.62
N THR A 106 5.71 -7.23 7.88
CA THR A 106 4.65 -8.11 8.38
C THR A 106 4.08 -7.58 9.70
N LYS A 107 4.92 -7.34 10.71
CA LYS A 107 4.49 -6.89 12.04
C LYS A 107 3.72 -5.57 12.00
N MET A 108 4.14 -4.62 11.17
CA MET A 108 3.47 -3.31 11.06
C MET A 108 2.13 -3.40 10.32
N CYS A 109 1.98 -4.36 9.42
CA CYS A 109 0.76 -4.57 8.64
C CYS A 109 -0.22 -5.56 9.27
N THR A 110 0.19 -6.32 10.29
CA THR A 110 -0.70 -7.23 11.04
C THR A 110 -1.58 -6.47 12.03
N ARG A 111 -2.79 -7.00 12.25
CA ARG A 111 -3.73 -6.53 13.28
C ARG A 111 -4.30 -7.75 13.99
N ASP A 112 -4.31 -7.73 15.32
CA ASP A 112 -4.79 -8.85 16.14
C ASP A 112 -6.28 -9.14 15.93
N TRP A 113 -7.06 -8.14 15.49
CA TRP A 113 -8.48 -8.31 15.16
C TRP A 113 -8.73 -8.89 13.76
N ILE A 114 -7.68 -9.10 12.95
CA ILE A 114 -7.73 -9.79 11.65
C ILE A 114 -7.15 -11.20 11.83
N ASP A 115 -7.83 -12.03 12.61
CA ASP A 115 -7.54 -13.47 12.66
C ASP A 115 -8.16 -14.13 11.43
N LEU A 116 -7.37 -14.23 10.37
CA LEU A 116 -7.76 -14.97 9.17
C LEU A 116 -7.81 -16.45 9.52
N ILE A 117 -9.04 -17.00 9.61
CA ILE A 117 -9.26 -18.44 9.74
C ILE A 117 -8.56 -19.11 8.56
N SER A 118 -7.53 -19.89 8.87
CA SER A 118 -6.52 -20.39 7.96
C SER A 118 -7.08 -21.46 7.02
N TYR A 119 -7.72 -21.04 5.93
CA TYR A 119 -7.99 -21.92 4.78
C TYR A 119 -7.28 -21.50 3.50
N THR A 120 -6.68 -20.31 3.43
CA THR A 120 -5.94 -19.88 2.24
C THR A 120 -4.69 -19.11 2.62
N ASN A 121 -3.54 -19.73 2.37
CA ASN A 121 -2.24 -19.31 2.85
C ASN A 121 -1.62 -18.16 2.05
N SER A 122 -2.41 -17.15 1.67
CA SER A 122 -1.87 -15.79 1.52
C SER A 122 -2.99 -14.76 1.46
N ILE A 123 -2.87 -13.74 2.27
CA ILE A 123 -3.42 -12.42 1.97
C ILE A 123 -2.20 -11.54 2.11
N LYS A 124 -1.65 -11.10 0.96
CA LYS A 124 -0.65 -10.05 0.97
C LYS A 124 -1.42 -8.76 1.11
N PHE A 125 -1.37 -8.16 2.29
CA PHE A 125 -1.75 -6.76 2.45
C PHE A 125 -0.77 -5.95 1.61
N MET A 126 -1.28 -5.41 0.51
CA MET A 126 -0.54 -4.48 -0.32
C MET A 126 -1.16 -3.11 -0.11
N ILE A 127 -0.28 -2.19 0.27
CA ILE A 127 -0.57 -0.79 0.55
C ILE A 127 -0.29 0.05 -0.68
#